data_AF-A0A9E5WF11-F1
#
_entry.id   AF-A0A9E5WF11-F1
#
_cell.length_a   1.000
_cell.length_b   1.000
_cell.length_c   1.000
_cell.angle_alpha   90.00
_cell.angle_beta   90.00
_cell.angle_gamma   90.00
#
_symmetry.space_group_name_H-M   'P 1'
#
loop_
_entity.id
_entity.type
_entity.pdbx_description
1 polymer ?
#
loop_
_entity_poly.entity_id
_entity_poly.type
_entity_poly.pdbx_seq_one_letter_code
_entity_poly.pdbx_strand_id
1 'polypeptide(L)'
;MASDIVLAEAGSAVSEHANGMPQLDFSTYPNQWFWLIIMLISLYLILSRIALPRIASVLGERQGAISHDIEQAEELKQKALEAEEVYTKALAEARAEAGRIVAEAKAEIQRDLDVAIAQADAEISAKSAESEAAIGEIRKGALKAVEAVAKETAGEIVNMILPGSGDAKAVNAAVAAKLKG
;
A
#
# COMPACT_ATOMS: atom_id res chain seq x y z
N MET A 1 -130.58 -34.18 28.46
CA MET A 1 -130.58 -34.91 29.75
C MET A 1 -129.26 -35.64 29.86
N ALA A 2 -128.70 -35.62 31.08
CA ALA A 2 -127.38 -36.05 31.47
C ALA A 2 -127.05 -37.51 31.11
N SER A 3 -125.76 -37.80 30.97
CA SER A 3 -125.08 -38.81 31.79
C SER A 3 -123.59 -38.87 31.41
N ASP A 4 -122.76 -38.67 32.42
CA ASP A 4 -121.32 -38.84 32.42
C ASP A 4 -120.88 -40.32 32.38
N ILE A 5 -119.56 -40.49 32.30
CA ILE A 5 -118.73 -41.48 33.03
C ILE A 5 -118.13 -42.67 32.25
N VAL A 6 -116.83 -42.47 31.93
CA VAL A 6 -115.61 -43.25 32.31
C VAL A 6 -115.34 -44.66 31.74
N LEU A 7 -114.02 -44.89 31.55
CA LEU A 7 -113.21 -46.13 31.64
C LEU A 7 -112.83 -46.74 30.26
N ALA A 8 -111.67 -46.41 29.68
CA ALA A 8 -110.29 -46.84 29.97
C ALA A 8 -110.01 -48.32 29.65
N GLU A 9 -109.21 -48.58 28.61
CA GLU A 9 -108.13 -49.60 28.52
C GLU A 9 -107.39 -49.40 27.17
N ALA A 10 -106.18 -48.84 27.17
CA ALA A 10 -104.88 -49.52 27.04
C ALA A 10 -104.72 -50.40 25.78
N GLY A 11 -103.73 -50.07 24.94
CA GLY A 11 -103.36 -50.90 23.78
C GLY A 11 -102.40 -50.22 22.82
N SER A 12 -101.12 -50.23 23.20
CA SER A 12 -99.95 -49.90 22.37
C SER A 12 -99.97 -50.56 20.98
N ALA A 13 -99.55 -49.83 19.93
CA ALA A 13 -98.36 -50.19 19.15
C ALA A 13 -98.12 -49.20 17.99
N VAL A 14 -96.90 -48.69 17.96
CA VAL A 14 -96.27 -47.95 16.86
C VAL A 14 -96.05 -48.87 15.66
N SER A 15 -96.31 -48.37 14.44
CA SER A 15 -95.76 -48.85 13.16
C SER A 15 -96.12 -47.84 12.05
N GLU A 16 -95.30 -47.47 11.08
CA GLU A 16 -93.88 -47.65 10.79
C GLU A 16 -93.59 -46.63 9.66
N HIS A 17 -92.97 -45.48 9.97
CA HIS A 17 -92.25 -44.72 8.94
C HIS A 17 -90.78 -45.04 9.16
N ALA A 18 -90.27 -45.95 8.33
CA ALA A 18 -88.87 -46.33 8.30
C ALA A 18 -88.00 -45.20 7.75
N ASN A 19 -87.90 -44.09 8.49
CA ASN A 19 -86.73 -43.22 8.39
C ASN A 19 -85.81 -43.61 9.54
N GLY A 20 -84.69 -44.25 9.21
CA GLY A 20 -83.61 -44.53 10.15
C GLY A 20 -83.20 -43.25 10.89
N MET A 21 -82.47 -43.42 12.01
CA MET A 21 -82.03 -42.36 12.93
C MET A 21 -82.03 -40.97 12.27
N PRO A 22 -82.69 -39.93 12.83
CA PRO A 22 -82.93 -38.63 12.17
C PRO A 22 -81.70 -37.90 11.59
N GLN A 23 -80.49 -38.41 11.82
CA GLN A 23 -79.21 -38.01 11.26
C GLN A 23 -78.94 -38.58 9.83
N LEU A 24 -79.68 -39.61 9.40
CA LEU A 24 -79.53 -40.29 8.10
C LEU A 24 -80.70 -40.00 7.14
N ASP A 25 -81.36 -38.86 7.30
CA ASP A 25 -82.42 -38.42 6.38
C ASP A 25 -81.82 -37.73 5.14
N PHE A 26 -81.63 -38.52 4.08
CA PHE A 26 -81.06 -38.10 2.80
C PHE A 26 -81.89 -37.04 2.05
N SER A 27 -83.15 -36.79 2.46
CA SER A 27 -84.01 -35.77 1.82
C SER A 27 -83.49 -34.33 2.02
N THR A 28 -82.75 -34.07 3.10
CA THR A 28 -82.20 -32.74 3.42
C THR A 28 -80.83 -32.47 2.80
N TYR A 29 -80.14 -33.52 2.35
CA TYR A 29 -78.77 -33.45 1.85
C TYR A 29 -78.64 -32.55 0.61
N PRO A 30 -79.52 -32.60 -0.41
CA PRO A 30 -79.37 -31.76 -1.61
C PRO A 30 -79.30 -30.26 -1.31
N ASN A 31 -80.07 -29.77 -0.33
CA ASN A 31 -80.03 -28.38 0.09
C ASN A 31 -78.70 -28.04 0.80
N GLN A 32 -78.16 -28.95 1.63
CA GLN A 32 -76.86 -28.77 2.27
C GLN A 32 -75.73 -28.76 1.23
N TRP A 33 -75.75 -29.67 0.25
CA TRP A 33 -74.79 -29.71 -0.86
C TRP A 33 -74.83 -28.43 -1.71
N PHE A 34 -76.01 -27.89 -1.99
CA PHE A 34 -76.17 -26.63 -2.72
C PHE A 34 -75.44 -25.46 -2.04
N TRP A 35 -75.70 -25.24 -0.75
CA TRP A 35 -75.03 -24.17 0.01
C TRP A 35 -73.55 -24.44 0.22
N LEU A 36 -73.15 -25.70 0.43
CA LEU A 36 -71.75 -26.10 0.51
C LEU A 36 -71.00 -25.73 -0.76
N ILE A 37 -71.54 -26.08 -1.94
CA ILE A 37 -70.92 -25.77 -3.23
C ILE A 37 -70.83 -24.25 -3.43
N ILE A 38 -71.87 -23.49 -3.09
CA ILE A 38 -71.86 -22.02 -3.19
C ILE A 38 -70.77 -21.41 -2.31
N MET A 39 -70.67 -21.85 -1.06
CA MET A 39 -69.66 -21.35 -0.12
C MET A 39 -68.25 -21.78 -0.56
N LEU A 40 -68.08 -23.01 -1.02
CA LEU A 40 -66.81 -23.52 -1.51
C LEU A 40 -66.32 -22.74 -2.72
N ILE A 41 -67.20 -22.48 -3.71
CA ILE A 41 -66.87 -21.67 -4.88
C ILE A 41 -66.54 -20.23 -4.45
N SER A 42 -67.34 -19.63 -3.57
CA SER A 42 -67.08 -18.26 -3.09
C SER A 42 -65.72 -18.17 -2.39
N LEU A 43 -65.40 -19.11 -1.49
CA LEU A 43 -64.11 -19.19 -0.82
C LEU A 43 -62.97 -19.41 -1.81
N TYR A 44 -63.15 -20.33 -2.78
CA TYR A 44 -62.16 -20.59 -3.83
C TYR A 44 -61.87 -19.34 -4.66
N LEU A 45 -62.90 -18.57 -5.04
CA LEU A 45 -62.73 -17.33 -5.78
C LEU A 45 -62.00 -16.27 -4.96
N ILE A 46 -62.32 -16.13 -3.67
CA ILE A 46 -61.61 -15.20 -2.77
C ILE A 46 -60.13 -15.59 -2.63
N LEU A 47 -59.83 -16.87 -2.42
CA LEU A 47 -58.45 -17.33 -2.29
C LEU A 47 -57.67 -17.15 -3.60
N SER A 48 -58.24 -17.59 -4.72
CA SER A 48 -57.59 -17.54 -6.03
C SER A 48 -57.39 -16.12 -6.57
N ARG A 49 -58.35 -15.22 -6.34
CA ARG A 49 -58.27 -13.84 -6.86
C ARG A 49 -57.76 -12.79 -5.89
N ILE A 50 -57.72 -13.06 -4.59
CA ILE A 50 -57.34 -12.04 -3.60
C ILE A 50 -56.18 -12.52 -2.74
N ALA A 51 -56.31 -13.66 -2.07
CA ALA A 51 -55.30 -14.10 -1.10
C ALA A 51 -53.98 -14.54 -1.77
N LEU A 52 -54.05 -15.45 -2.74
CA LEU A 52 -52.88 -15.95 -3.47
C LEU A 52 -52.11 -14.86 -4.22
N PRO A 53 -52.75 -13.95 -4.99
CA PRO A 53 -51.99 -12.91 -5.69
C PRO A 53 -51.31 -11.93 -4.74
N ARG A 54 -51.89 -11.62 -3.58
CA ARG A 54 -51.22 -10.79 -2.56
C ARG A 54 -50.01 -11.47 -1.92
N ILE A 55 -50.08 -12.77 -1.68
CA ILE A 55 -48.92 -13.52 -1.16
C ILE A 55 -47.83 -13.61 -2.24
N ALA A 56 -48.22 -13.83 -3.49
CA ALA A 56 -47.29 -13.88 -4.62
C ALA A 56 -46.57 -12.54 -4.83
N SER A 57 -47.27 -11.39 -4.68
CA SER A 57 -46.64 -10.08 -4.83
C SER A 57 -45.57 -9.82 -3.76
N VAL A 58 -45.87 -10.11 -2.48
CA VAL A 58 -44.89 -9.95 -1.38
C VAL A 58 -43.69 -10.87 -1.55
N LEU A 59 -43.92 -12.10 -2.03
CA LEU A 59 -42.83 -13.03 -2.31
C LEU A 59 -41.96 -12.54 -3.48
N GLY A 60 -42.58 -12.00 -4.53
CA GLY A 60 -41.89 -11.40 -5.66
C GLY A 60 -41.05 -10.19 -5.28
N GLU A 61 -41.59 -9.29 -4.45
CA GLU A 61 -40.85 -8.13 -3.92
C GLU A 61 -39.62 -8.56 -3.12
N ARG A 62 -39.75 -9.56 -2.25
CA ARG A 62 -38.63 -10.10 -1.47
C ARG A 62 -37.58 -10.76 -2.36
N GLN A 63 -38.00 -11.58 -3.33
CA GLN A 63 -37.08 -12.20 -4.28
C GLN A 63 -36.34 -11.15 -5.11
N GLY A 64 -37.06 -10.11 -5.57
CA GLY A 64 -36.47 -8.99 -6.30
C GLY A 64 -35.44 -8.23 -5.47
N ALA A 65 -35.77 -7.89 -4.22
CA ALA A 65 -34.83 -7.23 -3.31
C ALA A 65 -33.59 -8.09 -3.06
N ILE A 66 -33.75 -9.40 -2.82
CA ILE A 66 -32.64 -10.32 -2.61
C ILE A 66 -31.76 -10.41 -3.86
N SER A 67 -32.34 -10.56 -5.06
CA SER A 67 -31.59 -10.62 -6.32
C SER A 67 -30.78 -9.34 -6.53
N HIS A 68 -31.44 -8.19 -6.34
CA HIS A 68 -30.80 -6.89 -6.45
C HIS A 68 -29.64 -6.72 -5.46
N ASP A 69 -29.83 -7.12 -4.19
CA ASP A 69 -28.77 -7.02 -3.18
C ASP A 69 -27.59 -7.96 -3.48
N ILE A 70 -27.86 -9.14 -4.05
CA ILE A 70 -26.82 -10.07 -4.52
C ILE A 70 -26.04 -9.44 -5.68
N GLU A 71 -26.74 -8.90 -6.69
CA GLU A 71 -26.12 -8.24 -7.84
C GLU A 71 -25.24 -7.06 -7.40
N GLN A 72 -25.75 -6.23 -6.48
CA GLN A 72 -24.96 -5.12 -5.91
C GLN A 72 -23.75 -5.62 -5.13
N ALA A 73 -23.89 -6.69 -4.34
CA ALA A 73 -22.78 -7.26 -3.60
C ALA A 73 -21.70 -7.82 -4.54
N GLU A 74 -22.09 -8.48 -5.64
CA GLU A 74 -21.17 -8.97 -6.66
C GLU A 74 -20.47 -7.83 -7.39
N GLU A 75 -21.18 -6.77 -7.77
CA GLU A 75 -20.61 -5.59 -8.40
C GLU A 75 -19.60 -4.88 -7.47
N LEU A 76 -19.95 -4.71 -6.19
CA LEU A 76 -19.05 -4.12 -5.19
C LEU A 76 -17.82 -5.00 -4.96
N LYS A 77 -17.98 -6.33 -4.94
CA LYS A 77 -16.88 -7.27 -4.84
C LYS A 77 -15.95 -7.18 -6.05
N GLN A 78 -16.49 -7.11 -7.27
CA GLN A 78 -15.70 -6.95 -8.49
C GLN A 78 -14.92 -5.64 -8.46
N LYS A 79 -15.58 -4.52 -8.14
CA LYS A 79 -14.91 -3.21 -8.00
C LYS A 79 -13.81 -3.22 -6.95
N ALA A 80 -14.01 -3.91 -5.83
CA ALA A 80 -13.00 -4.05 -4.79
C ALA A 80 -11.77 -4.83 -5.28
N LEU A 81 -11.98 -5.93 -6.01
CA LEU A 81 -10.89 -6.73 -6.61
C LEU A 81 -10.12 -5.93 -7.68
N GLU A 82 -10.83 -5.22 -8.56
CA GLU A 82 -10.21 -4.34 -9.56
C GLU A 82 -9.40 -3.23 -8.90
N ALA A 83 -9.95 -2.59 -7.86
CA ALA A 83 -9.24 -1.55 -7.10
C ALA A 83 -8.00 -2.11 -6.39
N GLU A 84 -8.07 -3.31 -5.82
CA GLU A 84 -6.92 -4.00 -5.22
C GLU A 84 -5.84 -4.31 -6.26
N GLU A 85 -6.22 -4.80 -7.45
CA GLU A 85 -5.28 -5.06 -8.53
C GLU A 85 -4.60 -3.78 -9.03
N VAL A 86 -5.36 -2.69 -9.21
CA VAL A 86 -4.80 -1.39 -9.61
C VAL A 86 -3.88 -0.83 -8.52
N TYR A 87 -4.28 -0.91 -7.26
CA TYR A 87 -3.48 -0.45 -6.13
C TYR A 87 -2.16 -1.23 -6.01
N THR A 88 -2.22 -2.56 -6.10
CA THR A 88 -1.02 -3.41 -6.03
C THR A 88 -0.08 -3.18 -7.21
N LYS A 89 -0.60 -3.00 -8.43
CA LYS A 89 0.19 -2.59 -9.60
C LYS A 89 0.85 -1.23 -9.39
N ALA A 90 0.10 -0.22 -8.97
CA ALA A 90 0.62 1.12 -8.72
C ALA A 90 1.72 1.11 -7.63
N LEU A 91 1.55 0.31 -6.58
CA LEU A 91 2.56 0.15 -5.54
C LEU A 91 3.83 -0.54 -6.05
N ALA A 92 3.69 -1.56 -6.90
CA ALA A 92 4.83 -2.24 -7.52
C ALA A 92 5.60 -1.29 -8.46
N GLU A 93 4.88 -0.54 -9.29
CA GLU A 93 5.46 0.47 -10.19
C GLU A 93 6.17 1.58 -9.41
N ALA A 94 5.54 2.13 -8.37
CA ALA A 94 6.15 3.16 -7.52
C ALA A 94 7.43 2.66 -6.84
N ARG A 95 7.47 1.39 -6.40
CA ARG A 95 8.69 0.78 -5.82
C ARG A 95 9.77 0.59 -6.87
N ALA A 96 9.42 0.14 -8.07
CA ALA A 96 10.36 -0.02 -9.18
C ALA A 96 10.96 1.35 -9.58
N GLU A 97 10.11 2.36 -9.67
CA GLU A 97 10.52 3.73 -10.02
C GLU A 97 11.40 4.36 -8.94
N ALA A 98 11.03 4.22 -7.66
CA ALA A 98 11.89 4.64 -6.55
C ALA A 98 13.25 3.93 -6.59
N GLY A 99 13.27 2.62 -6.88
CA GLY A 99 14.50 1.86 -7.07
C GLY A 99 15.36 2.39 -8.22
N ARG A 100 14.73 2.73 -9.35
CA ARG A 100 15.38 3.33 -10.52
C ARG A 100 16.00 4.68 -10.19
N ILE A 101 15.24 5.57 -9.55
CA ILE A 101 15.70 6.90 -9.12
C ILE A 101 16.90 6.78 -8.18
N VAL A 102 16.85 5.87 -7.20
CA VAL A 102 17.98 5.66 -6.26
C VAL A 102 19.21 5.13 -6.98
N ALA A 103 19.05 4.21 -7.94
CA ALA A 103 20.16 3.68 -8.71
C ALA A 103 20.79 4.77 -9.61
N GLU A 104 19.96 5.56 -10.28
CA GLU A 104 20.39 6.66 -11.15
C GLU A 104 21.12 7.75 -10.34
N ALA A 105 20.53 8.20 -9.22
CA ALA A 105 21.15 9.17 -8.33
C ALA A 105 22.50 8.69 -7.78
N LYS A 106 22.61 7.41 -7.39
CA LYS A 106 23.89 6.84 -6.96
C LYS A 106 24.93 6.83 -8.08
N ALA A 107 24.52 6.49 -9.30
CA ALA A 107 25.42 6.48 -10.45
C ALA A 107 25.88 7.90 -10.83
N GLU A 108 25.01 8.90 -10.71
CA GLU A 108 25.34 10.30 -10.92
C GLU A 108 26.29 10.83 -9.83
N ILE A 109 25.97 10.60 -8.56
CA ILE A 109 26.83 10.98 -7.43
C ILE A 109 28.23 10.35 -7.57
N GLN A 110 28.31 9.08 -7.98
CA GLN A 110 29.61 8.43 -8.17
C GLN A 110 30.40 9.09 -9.30
N ARG A 111 29.76 9.43 -10.43
CA ARG A 111 30.41 10.13 -11.53
C ARG A 111 30.93 11.50 -11.11
N ASP A 112 30.12 12.27 -10.39
CA ASP A 112 30.51 13.59 -9.90
C ASP A 112 31.64 13.49 -8.87
N LEU A 113 31.60 12.49 -8.00
CA LEU A 113 32.66 12.20 -7.05
C LEU A 113 33.97 11.85 -7.76
N ASP A 114 33.93 10.99 -8.78
CA ASP A 114 35.12 10.62 -9.54
C ASP A 114 35.75 11.83 -10.25
N VAL A 115 34.92 12.73 -10.81
CA VAL A 115 35.37 13.99 -11.41
C VAL A 115 36.00 14.91 -10.36
N ALA A 116 35.34 15.08 -9.20
CA ALA A 116 35.84 15.92 -8.13
C ALA A 116 37.17 15.39 -7.54
N ILE A 117 37.30 14.07 -7.39
CA ILE A 117 38.55 13.43 -6.96
C ILE A 117 39.65 13.68 -7.98
N ALA A 118 39.39 13.47 -9.28
CA ALA A 118 40.39 13.69 -10.31
C ALA A 118 40.86 15.16 -10.38
N GLN A 119 39.95 16.12 -10.19
CA GLN A 119 40.29 17.54 -10.10
C GLN A 119 41.13 17.84 -8.85
N ALA A 120 40.71 17.34 -7.69
CA ALA A 120 41.43 17.52 -6.44
C ALA A 120 42.86 16.93 -6.52
N ASP A 121 43.01 15.74 -7.08
CA ASP A 121 44.32 15.10 -7.28
C ASP A 121 45.23 15.92 -8.20
N ALA A 122 44.67 16.48 -9.29
CA ALA A 122 45.41 17.35 -10.19
C ALA A 122 45.87 18.65 -9.50
N GLU A 123 44.99 19.28 -8.71
CA GLU A 123 45.33 20.48 -7.93
C GLU A 123 46.38 20.21 -6.86
N ILE A 124 46.23 19.10 -6.12
CA ILE A 124 47.20 18.67 -5.09
C ILE A 124 48.56 18.40 -5.74
N SER A 125 48.59 17.72 -6.89
CA SER A 125 49.83 17.45 -7.63
C SER A 125 50.51 18.75 -8.09
N ALA A 126 49.74 19.68 -8.67
CA ALA A 126 50.24 20.98 -9.10
C ALA A 126 50.80 21.80 -7.92
N LYS A 127 50.08 21.85 -6.80
CA LYS A 127 50.52 22.57 -5.60
C LYS A 127 51.76 21.94 -4.95
N SER A 128 51.85 20.61 -4.98
CA SER A 128 53.02 19.87 -4.50
C SER A 128 54.24 20.20 -5.35
N ALA A 129 54.11 20.18 -6.68
CA ALA A 129 55.20 20.54 -7.60
C ALA A 129 55.64 22.01 -7.44
N GLU A 130 54.70 22.94 -7.27
CA GLU A 130 55.01 24.35 -6.98
C GLU A 130 55.78 24.50 -5.67
N SER A 131 55.35 23.78 -4.62
CA SER A 131 56.00 23.81 -3.30
C SER A 131 57.40 23.20 -3.34
N GLU A 132 57.58 22.09 -4.07
CA GLU A 132 58.90 21.48 -4.29
C GLU A 132 59.86 22.42 -5.03
N ALA A 133 59.37 23.12 -6.05
CA ALA A 133 60.16 24.12 -6.78
C ALA A 133 60.56 25.29 -5.85
N ALA A 134 59.61 25.81 -5.05
CA ALA A 134 59.88 26.87 -4.08
C ALA A 134 60.91 26.44 -3.02
N ILE A 135 60.77 25.23 -2.47
CA ILE A 135 61.74 24.66 -1.52
C ILE A 135 63.12 24.51 -2.19
N GLY A 136 63.16 24.08 -3.45
CA GLY A 136 64.38 23.98 -4.24
C GLY A 136 65.11 25.32 -4.38
N GLU A 137 64.39 26.39 -4.68
CA GLU A 137 64.96 27.74 -4.77
C GLU A 137 65.40 28.28 -3.42
N ILE A 138 64.62 28.07 -2.35
CA ILE A 138 65.02 28.43 -0.98
C ILE A 138 66.30 27.69 -0.58
N ARG A 139 66.42 26.39 -0.90
CA ARG A 139 67.62 25.59 -0.63
C ARG A 139 68.84 26.14 -1.39
N LYS A 140 68.70 26.48 -2.68
CA LYS A 140 69.78 27.10 -3.47
C LYS A 140 70.18 28.46 -2.89
N GLY A 141 69.21 29.29 -2.49
CA GLY A 141 69.45 30.58 -1.85
C GLY A 141 70.18 30.43 -0.51
N ALA A 142 69.74 29.51 0.33
CA ALA A 142 70.37 29.19 1.61
C ALA A 142 71.82 28.71 1.42
N LEU A 143 72.09 27.84 0.44
CA LEU A 143 73.46 27.40 0.14
C LEU A 143 74.37 28.57 -0.29
N LYS A 144 73.87 29.49 -1.11
CA LYS A 144 74.61 30.70 -1.48
C LYS A 144 74.88 31.61 -0.28
N ALA A 145 73.89 31.79 0.60
CA ALA A 145 74.04 32.58 1.81
C ALA A 145 75.08 31.96 2.76
N VAL A 146 75.05 30.64 2.95
CA VAL A 146 76.05 29.91 3.73
C VAL A 146 77.45 30.06 3.11
N GLU A 147 77.59 29.96 1.78
CA GLU A 147 78.88 30.17 1.10
C GLU A 147 79.41 31.60 1.30
N ALA A 148 78.53 32.61 1.22
CA ALA A 148 78.90 34.01 1.44
C ALA A 148 79.37 34.25 2.89
N VAL A 149 78.59 33.79 3.88
CA VAL A 149 78.95 33.91 5.31
C VAL A 149 80.24 33.16 5.59
N ALA A 150 80.43 31.94 5.06
CA ALA A 150 81.66 31.18 5.27
C ALA A 150 82.90 31.89 4.69
N LYS A 151 82.79 32.53 3.52
CA LYS A 151 83.88 33.32 2.92
C LYS A 151 84.20 34.58 3.73
N GLU A 152 83.17 35.29 4.18
CA GLU A 152 83.30 36.48 5.01
C GLU A 152 83.97 36.14 6.35
N THR A 153 83.43 35.17 7.09
CA THR A 153 83.97 34.76 8.40
C THR A 153 85.39 34.19 8.27
N ALA A 154 85.68 33.37 7.24
CA ALA A 154 87.04 32.86 7.03
C ALA A 154 88.03 33.99 6.67
N GLY A 155 87.60 34.98 5.87
CA GLY A 155 88.40 36.16 5.55
C GLY A 155 88.71 37.01 6.78
N GLU A 156 87.73 37.26 7.64
CA GLU A 156 87.93 37.97 8.91
C GLU A 156 88.91 37.23 9.83
N ILE A 157 88.75 35.91 10.00
CA ILE A 157 89.66 35.09 10.82
C ILE A 157 91.09 35.14 10.28
N VAL A 158 91.29 35.03 8.95
CA VAL A 158 92.63 35.08 8.33
C VAL A 158 93.27 36.45 8.53
N ASN A 159 92.51 37.55 8.36
CA ASN A 159 93.01 38.90 8.57
C ASN A 159 93.39 39.17 10.04
N MET A 160 92.70 38.54 10.99
CA MET A 160 92.98 38.66 12.43
C MET A 160 94.25 37.89 12.85
N ILE A 161 94.53 36.75 12.22
CA ILE A 161 95.70 35.89 12.55
C ILE A 161 96.97 36.32 11.79
N LEU A 162 96.84 36.74 10.53
CA LEU A 162 97.95 37.17 9.67
C LEU A 162 97.64 38.51 8.98
N PRO A 163 97.97 39.65 9.64
CA PRO A 163 97.73 40.98 9.08
C PRO A 163 98.56 41.20 7.81
N GLY A 164 97.91 41.34 6.66
CA GLY A 164 98.55 41.74 5.39
C GLY A 164 98.91 40.62 4.40
N SER A 165 98.65 39.34 4.71
CA SER A 165 98.89 38.21 3.78
C SER A 165 97.62 37.48 3.33
N GLY A 166 96.44 38.02 3.63
CA GLY A 166 95.15 37.47 3.21
C GLY A 166 94.89 37.71 1.73
N ASP A 167 95.39 36.85 0.84
CA ASP A 167 94.91 36.85 -0.54
C ASP A 167 93.45 36.37 -0.57
N ALA A 168 92.53 37.31 -0.76
CA ALA A 168 91.10 37.04 -0.84
C ALA A 168 90.74 36.00 -1.92
N LYS A 169 91.56 35.87 -2.98
CA LYS A 169 91.36 34.82 -3.99
C LYS A 169 91.69 33.44 -3.44
N ALA A 170 92.77 33.30 -2.68
CA ALA A 170 93.17 32.02 -2.08
C ALA A 170 92.17 31.53 -1.02
N VAL A 171 91.68 32.44 -0.15
CA VAL A 171 90.66 32.11 0.86
C VAL A 171 89.34 31.68 0.21
N ASN A 172 88.87 32.43 -0.78
CA ASN A 172 87.65 32.08 -1.51
C ASN A 172 87.77 30.75 -2.26
N ALA A 173 88.93 30.44 -2.83
CA ALA A 173 89.19 29.18 -3.50
C ALA A 173 89.22 27.99 -2.52
N ALA A 174 89.83 28.15 -1.34
CA ALA A 174 89.90 27.13 -0.31
C ALA A 174 88.52 26.80 0.29
N VAL A 175 87.71 27.83 0.59
CA VAL A 175 86.33 27.66 1.09
C VAL A 175 85.44 26.99 0.04
N ALA A 176 85.55 27.40 -1.23
CA ALA A 176 84.78 26.77 -2.32
C ALA A 176 85.17 25.30 -2.55
N ALA A 177 86.45 24.94 -2.38
CA ALA A 177 86.90 23.55 -2.48
C ALA A 177 86.37 22.67 -1.32
N LYS A 178 86.18 23.24 -0.12
CA LYS A 178 85.63 22.53 1.04
C LYS A 178 84.11 22.43 1.06
N LEU A 179 83.40 23.35 0.40
CA LEU A 179 81.93 23.27 0.24
C LEU A 179 81.49 22.29 -0.86
N LYS A 180 82.40 21.88 -1.76
CA LYS A 180 82.13 20.94 -2.86
C LYS A 180 82.54 19.49 -2.59
N GLY A 181 83.26 19.21 -1.50
CA GLY A 181 83.67 17.87 -1.07
C GLY A 181 82.80 17.39 0.08
#